data_AF-A0AAD9GUT6-F1
#
_entry.id   AF-A0AAD9GUT6-F1
#
_cell.length_a   1.000
_cell.length_b   1.000
_cell.length_c   1.000
_cell.angle_alpha   90.00
_cell.angle_beta   90.00
_cell.angle_gamma   90.00
#
_symmetry.space_group_name_H-M   'P 1'
#
loop_
_entity.id
_entity.type
_entity.pdbx_description
1 polymer ?
#
loop_
_entity_poly.entity_id
_entity_poly.type
_entity_poly.pdbx_seq_one_letter_code
_entity_poly.pdbx_strand_id
1 'polypeptide(L)'
;MELCSSSSLLVHTTAMGDRYRSAQSPRNSSGGVTDERFSKLVSETSKGISTFNQLTRSIAQKMSLFGTPQDSRANHDQIKELTEKGNKLVAKINRRLQELNRGAKGAAGRTRRTQVNKLSADFKNQVRVFEETCERLLESERQSVEFIRRSSQSFKGGNGRQTRGGAEFTNYSEDQIYAQANVVIYDEDDLQRREDDIIQINHQLREVNAAFEEIDGLVQDQGEMVVEIVDNTETAKDNVEKALDQVKQANERRKCCACSKMKLICIAIFALLIFIALMGIIFAAK
;
A
#
# COMPACT_ATOMS: atom_id res chain seq x y z
N MET A 1 -42.95 -21.27 -76.01
CA MET A 1 -42.81 -20.06 -75.18
C MET A 1 -42.56 -20.52 -73.75
N GLU A 2 -41.35 -20.18 -73.26
CA GLU A 2 -40.92 -20.03 -71.86
C GLU A 2 -41.08 -21.22 -70.89
N LEU A 3 -40.00 -21.97 -70.61
CA LEU A 3 -38.92 -21.75 -69.60
C LEU A 3 -39.30 -22.31 -68.21
N CYS A 4 -38.69 -23.45 -67.82
CA CYS A 4 -37.70 -23.59 -66.72
C CYS A 4 -38.22 -23.18 -65.33
N SER A 5 -38.18 -23.98 -64.25
CA SER A 5 -36.98 -24.65 -63.73
C SER A 5 -37.29 -25.48 -62.45
N SER A 6 -36.68 -26.67 -62.37
CA SER A 6 -36.00 -27.33 -61.21
C SER A 6 -36.72 -27.59 -59.86
N SER A 7 -36.82 -28.87 -59.51
CA SER A 7 -36.05 -29.61 -58.46
C SER A 7 -36.62 -29.49 -57.03
N SER A 8 -37.28 -30.51 -56.48
CA SER A 8 -36.70 -31.72 -55.84
C SER A 8 -35.73 -31.39 -54.69
N LEU A 9 -36.18 -31.47 -53.43
CA LEU A 9 -35.80 -32.54 -52.50
C LEU A 9 -36.51 -32.39 -51.13
N LEU A 10 -36.91 -33.55 -50.59
CA LEU A 10 -37.36 -33.78 -49.23
C LEU A 10 -36.41 -33.18 -48.17
N VAL A 11 -36.96 -32.44 -47.21
CA VAL A 11 -36.26 -32.13 -45.95
C VAL A 11 -36.95 -32.88 -44.80
N HIS A 12 -36.17 -33.82 -44.27
CA HIS A 12 -36.42 -34.65 -43.10
C HIS A 12 -36.45 -33.76 -41.85
N THR A 13 -37.57 -33.75 -41.13
CA THR A 13 -37.72 -33.08 -39.82
C THR A 13 -36.91 -33.83 -38.77
N THR A 14 -35.77 -33.26 -38.36
CA THR A 14 -35.01 -33.71 -37.19
C THR A 14 -35.01 -32.60 -36.16
N ALA A 15 -35.51 -32.91 -34.96
CA ALA A 15 -35.63 -32.01 -33.82
C ALA A 15 -34.27 -31.40 -33.43
N MET A 16 -34.16 -30.07 -33.49
CA MET A 16 -33.07 -29.33 -32.85
C MET A 16 -33.46 -29.04 -31.40
N GLY A 17 -32.96 -29.86 -30.47
CA GLY A 17 -32.86 -29.47 -29.07
C GLY A 17 -31.75 -28.43 -28.91
N ASP A 18 -32.09 -27.27 -28.37
CA ASP A 18 -31.18 -26.17 -28.03
C ASP A 18 -30.06 -26.65 -27.10
N ARG A 19 -28.93 -27.05 -27.70
CA ARG A 19 -27.65 -27.15 -27.00
C ARG A 19 -27.06 -25.74 -26.88
N TYR A 20 -27.50 -24.98 -25.87
CA TYR A 20 -26.71 -23.89 -25.32
C TYR A 20 -25.45 -24.48 -24.67
N ARG A 21 -24.43 -24.69 -25.49
CA ARG A 21 -23.08 -25.04 -25.03
C ARG A 21 -22.48 -23.74 -24.50
N SER A 22 -22.58 -23.54 -23.19
CA SER A 22 -21.87 -22.49 -22.48
C SER A 22 -20.40 -22.55 -22.92
N ALA A 23 -19.90 -21.49 -23.55
CA ALA A 23 -18.50 -21.36 -23.89
C ALA A 23 -17.72 -21.38 -22.56
N GLN A 24 -17.20 -22.56 -22.20
CA GLN A 24 -16.22 -22.68 -21.15
C GLN A 24 -14.98 -21.94 -21.64
N SER A 25 -14.72 -20.76 -21.05
CA SER A 25 -13.45 -20.06 -21.19
C SER A 25 -12.31 -21.07 -21.01
N PRO A 26 -11.27 -21.01 -21.85
CA PRO A 26 -10.16 -21.94 -21.73
C PRO A 26 -9.56 -21.75 -20.34
N ARG A 27 -9.72 -22.76 -19.47
CA ARG A 27 -8.94 -22.89 -18.24
C ARG A 27 -7.50 -23.06 -18.70
N ASN A 28 -6.78 -21.95 -18.78
CA ASN A 28 -5.35 -21.94 -19.01
C ASN A 28 -4.67 -22.52 -17.76
N SER A 29 -4.57 -23.84 -17.72
CA SER A 29 -3.79 -24.59 -16.74
C SER A 29 -2.31 -24.54 -17.12
N SER A 30 -1.77 -23.33 -17.28
CA SER A 30 -0.33 -23.08 -17.30
C SER A 30 0.01 -22.38 -15.99
N GLY A 31 1.09 -22.79 -15.32
CA GLY A 31 1.51 -22.29 -14.00
C GLY A 31 1.94 -20.82 -13.94
N GLY A 32 1.34 -19.94 -14.75
CA GLY A 32 1.53 -18.50 -14.73
C GLY A 32 0.64 -17.81 -13.69
N VAL A 33 1.15 -16.71 -13.14
CA VAL A 33 0.40 -15.83 -12.22
C VAL A 33 -0.83 -15.27 -12.97
N THR A 34 -2.04 -15.51 -12.42
CA THR A 34 -3.29 -14.98 -12.95
C THR A 34 -3.30 -13.46 -12.93
N ASP A 35 -4.06 -12.81 -13.83
CA ASP A 35 -4.15 -11.35 -13.88
C ASP A 35 -4.62 -10.75 -12.55
N GLU A 36 -5.56 -11.40 -11.87
CA GLU A 36 -6.07 -10.97 -10.55
C GLU A 36 -4.98 -11.03 -9.48
N ARG A 37 -4.17 -12.11 -9.46
CA ARG A 37 -3.08 -12.26 -8.49
C ARG A 37 -1.98 -11.24 -8.76
N PHE A 38 -1.65 -11.01 -10.03
CA PHE A 38 -0.67 -10.00 -10.42
C PHE A 38 -1.12 -8.60 -10.00
N SER A 39 -2.36 -8.22 -10.32
CA SER A 39 -2.94 -6.94 -9.92
C SER A 39 -2.96 -6.75 -8.39
N LYS A 40 -3.30 -7.81 -7.64
CA LYS A 40 -3.23 -7.80 -6.17
C LYS A 40 -1.81 -7.57 -5.67
N LEU A 41 -0.81 -8.26 -6.23
CA LEU A 41 0.60 -8.08 -5.87
C LEU A 41 1.09 -6.65 -6.17
N VAL A 42 0.70 -6.08 -7.31
CA VAL A 42 1.01 -4.68 -7.66
C VAL A 42 0.44 -3.72 -6.62
N SER A 43 -0.84 -3.88 -6.27
CA SER A 43 -1.52 -3.05 -5.26
C SER A 43 -0.85 -3.18 -3.89
N GLU A 44 -0.57 -4.41 -3.44
CA GLU A 44 0.08 -4.65 -2.15
C GLU A 44 1.52 -4.15 -2.08
N THR A 45 2.25 -4.19 -3.20
CA THR A 45 3.63 -3.67 -3.31
C THR A 45 3.62 -2.15 -3.23
N SER A 46 2.76 -1.49 -4.01
CA SER A 46 2.57 -0.04 -3.97
C SER A 46 2.18 0.47 -2.57
N LYS A 47 1.25 -0.22 -1.89
CA LYS A 47 0.91 0.06 -0.48
C LYS A 47 2.11 -0.09 0.44
N GLY A 48 2.89 -1.16 0.27
CA GLY A 48 4.11 -1.38 1.04
C GLY A 48 5.12 -0.24 0.89
N ILE A 49 5.37 0.21 -0.34
CA ILE A 49 6.27 1.34 -0.65
C ILE A 49 5.74 2.63 -0.01
N SER A 50 4.43 2.90 -0.08
CA SER A 50 3.83 4.08 0.55
C SER A 50 3.97 4.06 2.08
N THR A 51 3.70 2.92 2.72
CA THR A 51 3.92 2.75 4.16
C THR A 51 5.39 2.92 4.54
N PHE A 52 6.31 2.41 3.71
CA PHE A 52 7.74 2.56 3.93
C PHE A 52 8.20 4.03 3.83
N ASN A 53 7.68 4.80 2.87
CA ASN A 53 7.90 6.24 2.79
C ASN A 53 7.39 6.97 4.05
N GLN A 54 6.17 6.65 4.50
CA GLN A 54 5.60 7.25 5.71
C GLN A 54 6.45 6.95 6.95
N LEU A 55 6.89 5.70 7.09
CA LEU A 55 7.78 5.28 8.17
C LEU A 55 9.10 6.06 8.16
N THR A 56 9.70 6.25 6.99
CA THR A 56 10.93 7.04 6.82
C THR A 56 10.73 8.49 7.28
N ARG A 57 9.60 9.10 6.93
CA ARG A 57 9.23 10.45 7.39
C ARG A 57 9.02 10.49 8.91
N SER A 58 8.43 9.46 9.50
CA SER A 58 8.28 9.36 10.96
C SER A 58 9.63 9.28 11.68
N ILE A 59 10.61 8.54 11.13
CA ILE A 59 11.98 8.52 11.66
C ILE A 59 12.57 9.93 11.60
N ALA A 60 12.53 10.59 10.45
CA ALA A 60 13.07 11.94 10.28
C ALA A 60 12.44 12.97 11.24
N GLN A 61 11.11 12.90 11.43
CA GLN A 61 10.41 13.78 12.36
C GLN A 61 10.85 13.52 13.81
N LYS A 62 10.95 12.25 14.23
CA LYS A 62 11.40 11.92 15.59
C LYS A 62 12.84 12.28 15.85
N MET A 63 13.71 12.07 14.86
CA MET A 63 15.11 12.46 14.90
C MET A 63 15.27 13.99 15.07
N SER A 64 14.37 14.81 14.52
CA SER A 64 14.42 16.27 14.71
C SER A 64 14.23 16.74 16.15
N LEU A 65 13.80 15.85 17.06
CA LEU A 65 13.69 16.14 18.49
C LEU A 65 15.00 15.90 19.24
N PHE A 66 16.00 15.28 18.62
CA PHE A 66 17.28 14.97 19.28
C PHE A 66 17.99 16.24 19.72
N GLY A 67 18.55 16.23 20.93
CA GLY A 67 19.22 17.39 21.52
C GLY A 67 18.30 18.56 21.89
N THR A 68 16.99 18.43 21.71
CA THR A 68 16.00 19.38 22.21
C THR A 68 15.55 18.99 23.62
N PRO A 69 14.89 19.89 24.39
CA PRO A 69 14.27 19.52 25.65
C PRO A 69 13.18 18.43 25.55
N GLN A 70 12.70 18.14 24.33
CA GLN A 70 11.73 17.08 24.07
C GLN A 70 12.39 15.74 23.73
N ASP A 71 13.72 15.69 23.70
CA ASP A 71 14.45 14.44 23.53
C ASP A 71 14.20 13.53 24.73
N SER A 72 13.63 12.36 24.46
CA SER A 72 13.14 11.46 25.50
C SER A 72 13.42 10.02 25.14
N ARG A 73 13.59 9.17 26.16
CA ARG A 73 13.79 7.72 25.99
C ARG A 73 12.72 7.07 25.10
N ALA A 74 11.47 7.46 25.27
CA ALA A 74 10.37 6.96 24.45
C ALA A 74 10.51 7.32 22.96
N ASN A 75 11.13 8.47 22.64
CA ASN A 75 11.40 8.87 21.26
C ASN A 75 12.47 7.96 20.62
N HIS A 76 13.54 7.65 21.34
CA HIS A 76 14.57 6.70 20.90
C HIS A 76 14.01 5.30 20.69
N ASP A 77 13.24 4.78 21.66
CA ASP A 77 12.61 3.46 21.54
C ASP A 77 11.67 3.38 20.31
N GLN A 78 10.96 4.46 20.01
CA GLN A 78 10.10 4.54 18.81
C GLN A 78 10.90 4.59 17.51
N ILE A 79 12.04 5.29 17.47
CA ILE A 79 12.92 5.30 16.30
C ILE A 79 13.49 3.91 16.05
N LYS A 80 13.91 3.20 17.11
CA LYS A 80 14.37 1.82 17.04
C LYS A 80 13.30 0.90 16.45
N GLU A 81 12.07 0.99 16.95
CA GLU A 81 10.94 0.21 16.44
C GLU A 81 10.63 0.54 14.98
N LEU A 82 10.67 1.83 14.59
CA LEU A 82 10.47 2.25 13.21
C LEU A 82 11.56 1.69 12.28
N THR A 83 12.83 1.72 12.69
CA THR A 83 13.93 1.21 11.87
C THR A 83 13.81 -0.31 11.67
N GLU A 84 13.42 -1.06 12.71
CA GLU A 84 13.14 -2.50 12.60
C GLU A 84 11.94 -2.82 11.68
N LYS A 85 10.86 -2.03 11.80
CA LYS A 85 9.71 -2.12 10.88
C LYS A 85 10.11 -1.79 9.44
N GLY A 86 11.02 -0.84 9.25
CA GLY A 86 11.59 -0.45 7.96
C GLY A 86 12.24 -1.66 7.26
N ASN A 87 13.13 -2.36 7.95
CA ASN A 87 13.77 -3.57 7.44
C ASN A 87 12.79 -4.68 7.05
N LYS A 88 11.80 -4.94 7.92
CA LYS A 88 10.75 -5.93 7.64
C LYS A 88 9.95 -5.57 6.39
N LEU A 89 9.66 -4.28 6.17
CA LEU A 89 9.00 -3.79 4.96
C LEU A 89 9.89 -3.96 3.73
N VAL A 90 11.18 -3.63 3.82
CA VAL A 90 12.13 -3.81 2.72
C VAL A 90 12.17 -5.25 2.25
N ALA A 91 12.37 -6.21 3.17
CA ALA A 91 12.37 -7.64 2.84
C ALA A 91 11.05 -8.11 2.21
N LYS A 92 9.90 -7.59 2.70
CA LYS A 92 8.58 -7.94 2.18
C LYS A 92 8.33 -7.37 0.79
N ILE A 93 8.75 -6.13 0.53
CA ILE A 93 8.64 -5.48 -0.78
C ILE A 93 9.53 -6.20 -1.79
N ASN A 94 10.78 -6.55 -1.43
CA ASN A 94 11.68 -7.34 -2.28
C ASN A 94 11.06 -8.65 -2.74
N ARG A 95 10.55 -9.46 -1.81
CA ARG A 95 9.92 -10.74 -2.14
C ARG A 95 8.76 -10.57 -3.14
N ARG A 96 7.96 -9.52 -2.96
CA ARG A 96 6.84 -9.21 -3.87
C ARG A 96 7.31 -8.72 -5.23
N LEU A 97 8.33 -7.88 -5.29
CA LEU A 97 8.92 -7.44 -6.55
C LEU A 97 9.52 -8.60 -7.34
N GLN A 98 10.15 -9.56 -6.68
CA GLN A 98 10.62 -10.79 -7.31
C GLN A 98 9.47 -11.65 -7.85
N GLU A 99 8.39 -11.81 -7.07
CA GLU A 99 7.20 -12.54 -7.51
C GLU A 99 6.55 -11.85 -8.72
N LEU A 100 6.44 -10.51 -8.69
CA LEU A 100 5.98 -9.70 -9.81
C LEU A 100 6.86 -9.87 -11.04
N ASN A 101 8.18 -9.82 -10.88
CA ASN A 101 9.12 -10.01 -11.99
C ASN A 101 8.98 -11.40 -12.63
N ARG A 102 8.81 -12.46 -11.83
CA ARG A 102 8.51 -13.81 -12.33
C ARG A 102 7.18 -13.86 -13.07
N GLY A 103 6.14 -13.21 -12.55
CA GLY A 103 4.82 -13.11 -13.16
C GLY A 103 4.75 -12.24 -14.42
N ALA A 104 5.78 -11.43 -14.69
CA ALA A 104 5.89 -10.59 -15.88
C ALA A 104 6.58 -11.29 -17.07
N LYS A 105 7.18 -12.48 -16.86
CA LYS A 105 7.80 -13.29 -17.93
C LYS A 105 6.70 -14.02 -18.72
N GLY A 106 6.35 -13.54 -19.92
CA GLY A 106 5.34 -14.16 -20.80
C GLY A 106 4.73 -13.22 -21.86
N ALA A 107 3.72 -13.70 -22.59
CA ALA A 107 3.06 -12.98 -23.69
C ALA A 107 2.30 -11.71 -23.25
N ALA A 108 1.74 -11.68 -22.04
CA ALA A 108 1.18 -10.47 -21.39
C ALA A 108 2.28 -9.54 -20.79
N GLY A 109 3.55 -9.82 -21.08
CA GLY A 109 4.67 -9.34 -20.29
C GLY A 109 5.00 -7.87 -20.45
N ARG A 110 4.59 -7.17 -21.51
CA ARG A 110 4.99 -5.76 -21.70
C ARG A 110 4.38 -4.85 -20.63
N THR A 111 3.05 -4.85 -20.50
CA THR A 111 2.33 -4.04 -19.50
C THR A 111 2.74 -4.42 -18.08
N ARG A 112 2.87 -5.73 -17.80
CA ARG A 112 3.32 -6.22 -16.50
C ARG A 112 4.74 -5.75 -16.17
N ARG A 113 5.69 -5.82 -17.13
CA ARG A 113 7.06 -5.31 -16.97
C ARG A 113 7.08 -3.82 -16.66
N THR A 114 6.30 -3.00 -17.36
CA THR A 114 6.22 -1.56 -17.07
C THR A 114 5.77 -1.30 -15.62
N GLN A 115 4.81 -2.06 -15.10
CA GLN A 115 4.37 -1.94 -13.70
C GLN A 115 5.46 -2.37 -12.72
N VAL A 116 6.16 -3.48 -12.99
CA VAL A 116 7.31 -3.92 -12.17
C VAL A 116 8.41 -2.87 -12.17
N ASN A 117 8.70 -2.26 -13.31
CA ASN A 117 9.76 -1.26 -13.46
C ASN A 117 9.47 0.00 -12.66
N LYS A 118 8.23 0.50 -12.77
CA LYS A 118 7.79 1.65 -11.97
C LYS A 118 7.93 1.36 -10.48
N LEU A 119 7.40 0.22 -10.01
CA LEU A 119 7.47 -0.13 -8.59
C LEU A 119 8.91 -0.34 -8.11
N SER A 120 9.78 -0.90 -8.94
CA SER A 120 11.20 -1.11 -8.60
C SER A 120 11.94 0.23 -8.50
N ALA A 121 11.72 1.15 -9.44
CA ALA A 121 12.30 2.49 -9.39
C ALA A 121 11.78 3.30 -8.20
N ASP A 122 10.47 3.28 -7.95
CA ASP A 122 9.86 3.94 -6.80
C ASP A 122 10.45 3.40 -5.50
N PHE A 123 10.55 2.08 -5.37
CA PHE A 123 11.11 1.45 -4.18
C PHE A 123 12.59 1.77 -3.99
N LYS A 124 13.40 1.71 -5.07
CA LYS A 124 14.82 2.09 -5.05
C LYS A 124 15.01 3.51 -4.52
N ASN A 125 14.18 4.45 -4.99
CA ASN A 125 14.20 5.83 -4.51
C ASN A 125 13.84 5.91 -3.03
N GLN A 126 12.83 5.17 -2.56
CA GLN A 126 12.48 5.16 -1.14
C GLN A 126 13.56 4.56 -0.25
N VAL A 127 14.25 3.51 -0.71
CA VAL A 127 15.36 2.90 0.05
C VAL A 127 16.52 3.88 0.22
N ARG A 128 16.88 4.64 -0.83
CA ARG A 128 17.90 5.69 -0.72
C ARG A 128 17.54 6.75 0.32
N VAL A 129 16.30 7.25 0.30
CA VAL A 129 15.84 8.24 1.28
C VAL A 129 15.85 7.66 2.70
N PHE A 130 15.54 6.37 2.86
CA PHE A 130 15.63 5.69 4.14
C PHE A 130 17.09 5.55 4.62
N GLU A 131 18.00 5.16 3.73
CA GLU A 131 19.44 5.06 4.00
C GLU A 131 20.00 6.41 4.47
N GLU A 132 19.81 7.48 3.70
CA GLU A 132 20.22 8.84 4.05
C GLU A 132 19.61 9.32 5.39
N THR A 133 18.41 8.85 5.72
CA THR A 133 17.76 9.17 7.00
C THR A 133 18.40 8.40 8.16
N CYS A 134 18.73 7.13 7.96
CA CYS A 134 19.42 6.31 8.96
C CYS A 134 20.86 6.77 9.18
N GLU A 135 21.56 7.22 8.13
CA GLU A 135 22.91 7.79 8.27
C GLU A 135 22.91 9.06 9.12
N ARG A 136 21.96 9.98 8.87
CA ARG A 136 21.79 11.18 9.70
C ARG A 136 21.42 10.83 11.13
N LEU A 137 20.60 9.80 11.33
CA LEU A 137 20.24 9.32 12.65
C LEU A 137 21.46 8.79 13.41
N LEU A 138 22.30 7.97 12.75
CA LEU A 138 23.54 7.45 13.32
C LEU A 138 24.52 8.56 13.69
N GLU A 139 24.65 9.58 12.82
CA GLU A 139 25.49 10.73 13.10
C GLU A 139 24.98 11.52 14.32
N SER A 140 23.67 11.73 14.41
CA SER A 140 23.07 12.43 15.55
C SER A 140 23.21 11.66 16.87
N GLU A 141 23.09 10.33 16.86
CA GLU A 141 23.33 9.50 18.05
C GLU A 141 24.81 9.54 18.47
N ARG A 142 25.74 9.45 17.51
CA ARG A 142 27.18 9.55 17.80
C ARG A 142 27.53 10.88 18.44
N GLN A 143 26.99 11.99 17.91
CA GLN A 143 27.19 13.32 18.47
C GLN A 143 26.63 13.43 19.89
N SER A 144 25.46 12.82 20.16
CA SER A 144 24.88 12.76 21.50
C SER A 144 25.78 11.97 22.47
N VAL A 145 26.20 10.77 22.08
CA VAL A 145 27.11 9.91 22.87
C VAL A 145 28.44 10.62 23.16
N GLU A 146 29.04 11.29 22.16
CA GLU A 146 30.27 12.06 22.36
C GLU A 146 30.08 13.24 23.32
N PHE A 147 28.98 13.97 23.19
CA PHE A 147 28.66 15.09 24.09
C PHE A 147 28.55 14.62 25.54
N ILE A 148 27.84 13.51 25.78
CA ILE A 148 27.67 12.90 27.11
C ILE A 148 29.03 12.43 27.67
N ARG A 149 29.87 11.83 26.83
CA ARG A 149 31.20 11.37 27.24
C ARG A 149 32.13 12.52 27.63
N ARG A 150 32.07 13.64 26.91
CA ARG A 150 32.88 14.85 27.21
C ARG A 150 32.38 15.55 28.47
N SER A 151 31.07 15.67 28.66
CA SER A 151 30.50 16.30 29.87
C SER A 151 30.80 15.49 31.13
N SER A 152 30.73 14.15 31.06
CA SER A 152 31.06 13.27 32.19
C SER A 152 32.56 13.25 32.53
N GLN A 153 33.43 13.31 31.52
CA GLN A 153 34.88 13.44 31.72
C GLN A 153 35.28 14.78 32.34
N SER A 154 34.61 15.87 31.95
CA SER A 154 34.87 17.20 32.50
C SER A 154 34.49 17.29 34.00
N PHE A 155 33.55 16.44 34.45
CA PHE A 155 33.18 16.30 35.87
C PHE A 155 34.16 15.43 36.67
N LYS A 156 34.67 14.33 36.08
CA LYS A 156 35.68 13.45 36.72
C LYS A 156 37.10 14.03 36.72
N GLY A 157 37.41 14.97 35.83
CA GLY A 157 38.73 15.61 35.70
C GLY A 157 39.12 16.63 36.80
N GLY A 158 38.20 16.95 37.71
CA GLY A 158 38.43 17.91 38.80
C GLY A 158 39.20 17.38 40.02
N ASN A 159 39.54 16.10 40.08
CA ASN A 159 40.07 15.49 41.32
C ASN A 159 41.28 14.57 41.08
N GLY A 160 42.36 15.12 40.51
CA GLY A 160 43.52 14.28 40.16
C GLY A 160 44.85 14.99 39.87
N ARG A 161 45.08 16.22 40.34
CA ARG A 161 46.43 16.79 40.29
C ARG A 161 46.72 17.62 41.54
N GLN A 162 47.38 16.97 42.50
CA GLN A 162 48.21 17.63 43.49
C GLN A 162 49.21 18.55 42.77
N THR A 163 48.88 19.83 42.65
CA THR A 163 49.89 20.88 42.53
C THR A 163 49.81 21.69 43.82
N ARG A 164 50.75 21.38 44.70
CA ARG A 164 51.13 22.18 45.86
C ARG A 164 51.49 23.59 45.41
N GLY A 165 50.63 24.56 45.67
CA GLY A 165 50.90 25.99 45.43
C GLY A 165 49.61 26.78 45.60
N GLY A 166 49.47 27.47 46.72
CA GLY A 166 48.23 28.13 47.12
C GLY A 166 47.80 29.28 46.20
N ALA A 167 46.48 29.39 46.01
CA ALA A 167 45.75 30.64 45.80
C ALA A 167 44.24 30.33 45.94
N GLU A 168 43.66 30.83 47.02
CA GLU A 168 42.33 31.45 47.12
C GLU A 168 41.23 30.95 46.16
N PHE A 169 40.34 30.08 46.66
CA PHE A 169 39.06 29.78 46.01
C PHE A 169 37.93 30.29 46.90
N THR A 170 37.63 31.57 46.75
CA THR A 170 36.49 32.24 47.38
C THR A 170 35.27 32.16 46.45
N ASN A 171 34.13 31.75 47.03
CA ASN A 171 32.76 31.87 46.51
C ASN A 171 32.40 31.07 45.24
N TYR A 172 32.15 29.77 45.40
CA TYR A 172 31.08 29.11 44.64
C TYR A 172 29.84 29.04 45.52
N SER A 173 28.79 29.80 45.17
CA SER A 173 27.48 29.70 45.82
C SER A 173 26.91 28.30 45.61
N GLU A 174 26.45 27.66 46.70
CA GLU A 174 25.75 26.36 46.67
C GLU A 174 24.63 26.33 45.61
N ASP A 175 23.91 27.45 45.43
CA ASP A 175 22.84 27.57 44.43
C ASP A 175 23.31 27.39 42.97
N GLN A 176 24.57 27.70 42.66
CA GLN A 176 25.12 27.48 41.31
C GLN A 176 25.51 26.02 41.10
N ILE A 177 25.88 25.30 42.16
CA ILE A 177 26.12 23.85 42.12
C ILE A 177 24.79 23.11 41.95
N TYR A 178 23.70 23.57 42.59
CA TYR A 178 22.37 22.96 42.42
C TYR A 178 21.70 23.30 41.07
N ALA A 179 21.87 24.51 40.56
CA ALA A 179 21.40 24.86 39.21
C ALA A 179 22.20 24.16 38.10
N GLN A 180 23.50 23.88 38.35
CA GLN A 180 24.34 23.07 37.48
C GLN A 180 24.19 21.56 37.73
N ALA A 181 23.62 21.10 38.84
CA ALA A 181 23.26 19.70 39.08
C ALA A 181 21.98 19.27 38.34
N ASN A 182 21.20 20.23 37.84
CA ASN A 182 20.22 19.98 36.78
C ASN A 182 20.85 19.78 35.39
N VAL A 183 22.19 19.89 35.28
CA VAL A 183 22.92 19.41 34.12
C VAL A 183 23.00 17.90 34.24
N VAL A 184 21.98 17.25 33.69
CA VAL A 184 22.19 16.04 32.91
C VAL A 184 22.93 14.95 33.70
N ILE A 185 22.29 14.46 34.77
CA ILE A 185 22.58 13.11 35.25
C ILE A 185 21.96 12.16 34.21
N TYR A 186 22.61 12.02 33.05
CA TYR A 186 22.36 10.84 32.22
C TYR A 186 23.08 9.69 32.89
N ASP A 187 22.30 8.74 33.38
CA ASP A 187 22.78 7.45 33.89
C ASP A 187 23.70 6.80 32.85
N GLU A 188 24.78 6.15 33.29
CA GLU A 188 25.63 5.33 32.40
C GLU A 188 24.79 4.31 31.59
N ASP A 189 23.65 3.88 32.14
CA ASP A 189 22.66 3.05 31.45
C ASP A 189 22.04 3.71 30.20
N ASP A 190 21.89 5.03 30.16
CA ASP A 190 21.38 5.73 28.97
C ASP A 190 22.45 5.78 27.87
N LEU A 191 23.70 6.01 28.25
CA LEU A 191 24.83 5.99 27.33
C LEU A 191 24.99 4.63 26.67
N GLN A 192 24.99 3.56 27.47
CA GLN A 192 25.12 2.19 26.96
C GLN A 192 23.97 1.83 26.01
N ARG A 193 22.72 2.23 26.32
CA ARG A 193 21.58 1.98 25.43
C ARG A 193 21.70 2.71 24.09
N ARG A 194 22.18 3.95 24.08
CA ARG A 194 22.43 4.70 22.84
C ARG A 194 23.52 4.04 21.98
N GLU A 195 24.57 3.52 22.61
CA GLU A 195 25.60 2.73 21.91
C GLU A 195 25.01 1.44 21.29
N ASP A 196 24.15 0.73 22.04
CA ASP A 196 23.43 -0.45 21.52
C ASP A 196 22.50 -0.09 20.35
N ASP A 197 21.81 1.04 20.43
CA ASP A 197 20.93 1.53 19.36
C ASP A 197 21.72 1.87 18.09
N ILE A 198 22.90 2.50 18.21
CA ILE A 198 23.83 2.72 17.09
C ILE A 198 24.19 1.41 16.41
N ILE A 199 24.54 0.38 17.18
CA ILE A 199 24.91 -0.94 16.64
C ILE A 199 23.72 -1.56 15.90
N GLN A 200 22.54 -1.53 16.50
CA GLN A 200 21.33 -2.08 15.91
C GLN A 200 20.93 -1.36 14.62
N ILE A 201 20.93 -0.03 14.61
CA ILE A 201 20.60 0.76 13.42
C ILE A 201 21.61 0.48 12.30
N ASN A 202 22.91 0.36 12.60
CA ASN A 202 23.93 -0.03 11.62
C ASN A 202 23.68 -1.43 11.05
N HIS A 203 23.35 -2.40 11.89
CA HIS A 203 22.99 -3.74 11.43
C HIS A 203 21.79 -3.69 10.48
N GLN A 204 20.77 -2.92 10.87
CA GLN A 204 19.56 -2.77 10.08
C GLN A 204 19.84 -2.12 8.72
N LEU A 205 20.68 -1.09 8.68
CA LEU A 205 21.11 -0.42 7.45
C LEU A 205 21.83 -1.37 6.49
N ARG A 206 22.71 -2.25 7.01
CA ARG A 206 23.40 -3.25 6.19
C ARG A 206 22.44 -4.25 5.55
N GLU A 207 21.41 -4.69 6.27
CA GLU A 207 20.39 -5.57 5.69
C GLU A 207 19.61 -4.89 4.56
N VAL A 208 19.31 -3.60 4.71
CA VAL A 208 18.65 -2.80 3.68
C VAL A 208 19.54 -2.63 2.46
N ASN A 209 20.84 -2.40 2.65
CA ASN A 209 21.78 -2.28 1.53
C ASN A 209 21.93 -3.61 0.77
N ALA A 210 21.96 -4.75 1.47
CA ALA A 210 21.94 -6.06 0.82
C ALA A 210 20.65 -6.28 0.01
N ALA A 211 19.50 -5.87 0.57
CA ALA A 211 18.22 -5.90 -0.13
C ALA A 211 18.17 -4.93 -1.32
N PHE A 212 18.87 -3.80 -1.25
CA PHE A 212 18.96 -2.81 -2.31
C PHE A 212 19.73 -3.34 -3.53
N GLU A 213 20.87 -3.99 -3.30
CA GLU A 213 21.67 -4.62 -4.37
C GLU A 213 20.86 -5.68 -5.14
N GLU A 214 19.98 -6.40 -4.45
CA GLU A 214 19.08 -7.38 -5.07
C GLU A 214 18.05 -6.74 -6.03
N ILE A 215 17.66 -5.48 -5.79
CA ILE A 215 16.75 -4.73 -6.67
C ILE A 215 17.49 -4.21 -7.91
N ASP A 216 18.76 -3.85 -7.80
CA ASP A 216 19.52 -3.28 -8.91
C ASP A 216 19.64 -4.25 -10.09
N GLY A 217 19.71 -5.55 -9.81
CA GLY A 217 19.61 -6.59 -10.83
C GLY A 217 18.25 -6.65 -11.53
N LEU A 218 17.15 -6.26 -10.87
CA LEU A 218 15.82 -6.19 -11.50
C LEU A 218 15.67 -4.98 -12.44
N VAL A 219 16.40 -3.89 -12.17
CA VAL A 219 16.30 -2.63 -12.90
C VAL A 219 17.27 -2.58 -14.10
N GLN A 220 18.44 -3.22 -14.02
CA GLN A 220 19.44 -3.23 -15.10
C GLN A 220 19.04 -4.07 -16.33
N ASP A 221 18.30 -5.15 -16.14
CA ASP A 221 17.89 -6.07 -17.24
C ASP A 221 16.86 -5.46 -18.22
N GLN A 222 16.45 -4.20 -18.06
CA GLN A 222 15.24 -3.66 -18.68
C GLN A 222 15.41 -2.28 -19.33
N GLY A 223 16.55 -2.08 -20.00
CA GLY A 223 16.70 -1.00 -20.98
C GLY A 223 15.68 -1.15 -22.12
N GLU A 224 14.96 -0.05 -22.40
CA GLU A 224 14.08 0.13 -23.57
C GLU A 224 12.62 -0.39 -23.45
N MET A 225 11.81 0.29 -22.65
CA MET A 225 10.79 1.23 -23.15
C MET A 225 10.04 1.80 -21.94
N VAL A 226 10.39 3.01 -21.52
CA VAL A 226 9.52 3.83 -20.66
C VAL A 226 8.42 4.36 -21.59
N VAL A 227 7.37 3.57 -21.80
CA VAL A 227 6.11 4.15 -22.26
C VAL A 227 5.50 4.80 -21.03
N GLU A 228 5.47 6.11 -21.06
CA GLU A 228 4.69 6.97 -20.18
C GLU A 228 3.28 6.39 -20.06
N ILE A 229 2.96 5.80 -18.91
CA ILE A 229 1.58 5.40 -18.62
C ILE A 229 0.87 6.70 -18.26
N VAL A 230 0.19 7.27 -19.26
CA VAL A 230 -0.90 8.22 -19.07
C VAL A 230 -1.87 7.58 -18.07
N ASP A 231 -2.17 8.36 -17.05
CA ASP A 231 -3.03 8.05 -15.93
C ASP A 231 -4.30 7.29 -16.36
N ASN A 232 -4.48 6.07 -15.84
CA ASN A 232 -5.67 5.25 -16.14
C ASN A 232 -6.92 5.73 -15.36
N THR A 233 -6.97 7.00 -14.97
CA THR A 233 -8.18 7.65 -14.45
C THR A 233 -9.28 7.68 -15.50
N GLU A 234 -8.97 7.70 -16.79
CA GLU A 234 -9.97 7.65 -17.86
C GLU A 234 -10.70 6.29 -17.91
N THR A 235 -10.01 5.15 -17.86
CA THR A 235 -10.69 3.83 -17.83
C THR A 235 -11.38 3.56 -16.49
N ALA A 236 -10.87 4.09 -15.38
CA ALA A 236 -11.56 4.02 -14.10
C ALA A 236 -12.85 4.87 -14.10
N LYS A 237 -12.81 6.07 -14.70
CA LYS A 237 -13.97 6.93 -14.92
C LYS A 237 -14.98 6.25 -15.86
N ASP A 238 -14.52 5.67 -16.96
CA ASP A 238 -15.37 5.02 -17.97
C ASP A 238 -16.05 3.75 -17.40
N ASN A 239 -15.38 3.01 -16.51
CA ASN A 239 -15.96 1.88 -15.79
C ASN A 239 -16.95 2.31 -14.69
N VAL A 240 -16.69 3.43 -14.00
CA VAL A 240 -17.61 3.98 -13.00
C VAL A 240 -18.83 4.61 -13.68
N GLU A 241 -18.66 5.29 -14.81
CA GLU A 241 -19.75 5.88 -15.62
C GLU A 241 -20.67 4.79 -16.18
N LYS A 242 -20.10 3.71 -16.73
CA LYS A 242 -20.87 2.53 -17.17
C LYS A 242 -21.57 1.81 -16.01
N ALA A 243 -20.94 1.73 -14.84
CA ALA A 243 -21.59 1.17 -13.64
C ALA A 243 -22.75 2.04 -13.15
N LEU A 244 -22.61 3.37 -13.23
CA LEU A 244 -23.64 4.33 -12.85
C LEU A 244 -24.83 4.31 -13.83
N ASP A 245 -24.56 4.13 -15.13
CA ASP A 245 -25.59 3.93 -16.15
C ASP A 245 -26.33 2.60 -16.01
N GLN A 246 -25.63 1.52 -15.65
CA GLN A 246 -26.28 0.24 -15.35
C GLN A 246 -27.18 0.33 -14.11
N VAL A 247 -26.78 1.09 -13.08
CA VAL A 247 -27.60 1.35 -11.88
C VAL A 247 -28.80 2.25 -12.21
N LYS A 248 -28.65 3.28 -13.06
CA LYS A 248 -29.77 4.10 -13.55
C LYS A 248 -30.75 3.29 -14.40
N GLN A 249 -30.28 2.48 -15.34
CA GLN A 249 -31.13 1.60 -16.15
C GLN A 249 -31.84 0.54 -15.29
N ALA A 250 -31.20 0.02 -14.24
CA ALA A 250 -31.84 -0.88 -13.29
C ALA A 250 -32.96 -0.19 -12.49
N ASN A 251 -32.78 1.09 -12.13
CA ASN A 251 -33.79 1.88 -11.44
C ASN A 251 -34.96 2.28 -12.36
N GLU A 252 -34.69 2.61 -13.63
CA GLU A 252 -35.72 2.90 -14.63
C GLU A 252 -36.52 1.65 -15.02
N ARG A 253 -35.88 0.48 -15.18
CA ARG A 253 -36.58 -0.80 -15.40
C ARG A 253 -37.48 -1.15 -14.21
N ARG A 254 -37.08 -0.85 -12.97
CA ARG A 254 -37.96 -1.01 -11.78
C ARG A 254 -39.18 -0.09 -11.83
N LYS A 255 -39.03 1.17 -12.27
CA LYS A 255 -40.16 2.11 -12.41
C LYS A 255 -41.13 1.70 -13.54
N CYS A 256 -40.62 1.26 -14.69
CA CYS A 256 -41.47 0.80 -15.80
C CYS A 256 -42.25 -0.50 -15.45
N CYS A 257 -41.61 -1.45 -14.76
CA CYS A 257 -42.27 -2.68 -14.33
C CYS A 257 -43.34 -2.46 -13.25
N ALA A 258 -43.15 -1.48 -12.34
CA ALA A 258 -44.15 -1.12 -11.35
C ALA A 258 -45.45 -0.57 -11.98
N CYS A 259 -45.33 0.29 -13.00
CA CYS A 259 -46.49 0.84 -13.71
C CYS A 259 -47.26 -0.21 -14.52
N SER A 260 -46.58 -1.22 -15.08
CA SER A 260 -47.22 -2.29 -15.85
C SER A 260 -48.03 -3.25 -14.97
N LYS A 261 -47.50 -3.60 -13.78
CA LYS A 261 -48.20 -4.44 -12.80
C LYS A 261 -49.48 -3.79 -12.29
N MET A 262 -49.48 -2.46 -12.08
CA MET A 262 -50.67 -1.72 -11.65
C MET A 262 -51.78 -1.72 -12.71
N LYS A 263 -51.44 -1.55 -14.00
CA LYS A 263 -52.43 -1.58 -15.09
C LYS A 263 -53.12 -2.95 -15.22
N LEU A 264 -52.38 -4.05 -15.08
CA LEU A 264 -52.95 -5.40 -15.10
C LEU A 264 -53.88 -5.66 -13.92
N ILE A 265 -53.54 -5.18 -12.72
CA ILE A 265 -54.41 -5.28 -11.54
C ILE A 265 -55.70 -4.48 -11.74
N CYS A 266 -55.64 -3.25 -12.28
CA CYS A 266 -56.84 -2.46 -12.57
C CYS A 266 -57.77 -3.13 -13.60
N ILE A 267 -57.22 -3.71 -14.67
CA ILE A 267 -58.02 -4.43 -15.67
C ILE A 267 -58.69 -5.67 -15.05
N ALA A 268 -57.97 -6.43 -14.21
CA ALA A 268 -58.52 -7.60 -13.54
C ALA A 268 -59.70 -7.23 -12.60
N ILE A 269 -59.57 -6.14 -11.84
CA ILE A 269 -60.65 -5.64 -10.97
C ILE A 269 -61.87 -5.22 -11.79
N PHE A 270 -61.66 -4.51 -12.91
CA PHE A 270 -62.76 -4.07 -13.76
C PHE A 270 -63.53 -5.24 -14.39
N ALA A 271 -62.80 -6.27 -14.84
CA ALA A 271 -63.41 -7.50 -15.36
C ALA A 271 -64.23 -8.24 -14.29
N LEU A 272 -63.75 -8.29 -13.05
CA LEU A 272 -64.47 -8.89 -11.92
C LEU A 272 -65.79 -8.14 -11.63
N LEU A 273 -65.78 -6.81 -11.66
CA LEU A 273 -66.99 -6.00 -11.43
C LEU A 273 -68.05 -6.24 -12.51
N ILE A 274 -67.64 -6.33 -13.77
CA ILE A 274 -68.56 -6.66 -14.88
C ILE A 274 -69.16 -8.04 -14.66
N PHE A 275 -68.34 -9.03 -14.29
CA PHE A 275 -68.82 -10.38 -14.04
C PHE A 275 -69.87 -10.43 -12.92
N ILE A 276 -69.65 -9.71 -11.81
CA ILE A 276 -70.61 -9.62 -10.71
C ILE A 276 -71.92 -8.95 -11.18
N ALA A 277 -71.84 -7.87 -11.95
CA ALA A 277 -73.01 -7.18 -12.47
C ALA A 277 -73.85 -8.08 -13.40
N LEU A 278 -73.19 -8.83 -14.29
CA LEU A 278 -73.87 -9.79 -15.18
C LEU A 278 -74.53 -10.92 -14.39
N MET A 279 -73.84 -11.47 -13.39
CA MET A 279 -74.42 -12.50 -12.53
C MET A 279 -75.62 -11.98 -11.72
N GLY A 280 -75.56 -10.73 -11.25
CA GLY A 280 -76.68 -10.07 -10.57
C GLY A 280 -77.90 -9.87 -11.48
N ILE A 281 -77.68 -9.46 -12.74
CA ILE A 281 -78.76 -9.30 -13.73
C ILE A 281 -79.39 -10.66 -14.06
N ILE A 282 -78.59 -11.71 -14.26
CA ILE A 282 -79.08 -13.06 -14.55
C ILE A 282 -79.88 -13.61 -13.37
N PHE A 283 -79.45 -13.37 -12.13
CA PHE A 283 -80.17 -13.80 -10.93
C PHE A 283 -81.47 -13.01 -10.71
N ALA A 284 -81.50 -11.70 -11.04
CA ALA A 284 -82.70 -10.87 -10.95
C ALA A 284 -83.71 -11.15 -12.08
N ALA A 285 -83.25 -11.68 -13.21
CA ALA A 285 -84.09 -12.05 -14.36
C ALA A 285 -84.66 -13.49 -14.29
N LYS A 286 -84.38 -14.22 -13.21
CA LYS A 286 -84.84 -15.59 -12.97
C LYS A 286 -85.79 -15.64 -11.79
#